data_AF-A0A0G4LPW7-F1
#
_entry.id   AF-A0A0G4LPW7-F1
#
_cell.length_a   1.000
_cell.length_b   1.000
_cell.length_c   1.000
_cell.angle_alpha   90.00
_cell.angle_beta   90.00
_cell.angle_gamma   90.00
#
_symmetry.space_group_name_H-M   'P 1'
#
loop_
_entity.id
_entity.type
_entity.pdbx_description
1 polymer ?
#
loop_
_entity_poly.entity_id
_entity_poly.type
_entity_poly.pdbx_seq_one_letter_code
_entity_poly.pdbx_strand_id
1 'polypeptide(L)'
;MGTRAYALNIAKIVDPQQKLFGNRVISRDENGSITSKSLQRLFPVSTNMVVIIDDRADVWPRNRPNLIKVVPYDFFKGIGDINS
;
A
#
# COMPACT_ATOMS: atom_id res chain seq x y z
N MET A 1 1.73 2.18 -7.60
CA MET A 1 1.06 2.93 -6.51
C MET A 1 0.15 4.03 -7.06
N GLY A 2 -1.09 4.16 -6.53
CA GLY A 2 -2.01 5.24 -6.92
C GLY A 2 -1.65 6.61 -6.33
N THR A 3 -2.25 7.68 -6.87
CA THR A 3 -2.14 9.07 -6.37
C THR A 3 -2.93 9.28 -5.08
N ARG A 4 -2.74 10.43 -4.41
CA ARG A 4 -3.50 10.75 -3.19
C ARG A 4 -4.99 10.85 -3.47
N ALA A 5 -5.36 11.51 -4.56
CA ALA A 5 -6.76 11.64 -4.97
C ALA A 5 -7.40 10.27 -5.20
N TYR A 6 -6.69 9.33 -5.84
CA TYR A 6 -7.18 7.97 -6.04
C TYR A 6 -7.37 7.26 -4.68
N ALA A 7 -6.35 7.26 -3.82
CA ALA A 7 -6.39 6.60 -2.52
C ALA A 7 -7.53 7.13 -1.63
N LEU A 8 -7.74 8.46 -1.60
CA LEU A 8 -8.82 9.07 -0.81
C LEU A 8 -10.21 8.73 -1.35
N ASN A 9 -10.39 8.64 -2.67
CA ASN A 9 -11.67 8.22 -3.24
C ASN A 9 -11.98 6.76 -2.91
N ILE A 10 -10.98 5.86 -2.95
CA ILE A 10 -11.16 4.48 -2.49
C ILE A 10 -11.49 4.43 -0.99
N ALA A 11 -10.77 5.17 -0.15
CA ALA A 11 -11.02 5.21 1.30
C ALA A 11 -12.44 5.67 1.64
N LYS A 12 -13.00 6.64 0.91
CA LYS A 12 -14.41 7.07 1.08
C LYS A 12 -15.42 5.95 0.82
N ILE A 13 -15.10 4.99 -0.04
CA ILE A 13 -15.97 3.85 -0.36
C ILE A 13 -15.83 2.77 0.73
N VAL A 14 -14.61 2.42 1.12
CA VAL A 14 -14.35 1.28 2.02
C VAL A 14 -14.35 1.62 3.52
N ASP A 15 -14.15 2.89 3.88
CA ASP A 15 -14.19 3.40 5.26
C ASP A 15 -14.88 4.79 5.31
N PRO A 16 -16.19 4.87 5.02
CA PRO A 16 -16.89 6.15 4.87
C PRO A 16 -16.89 7.00 6.17
N GLN A 17 -16.82 6.36 7.33
CA GLN A 17 -16.78 7.01 8.64
C GLN A 17 -15.36 7.23 9.18
N GLN A 18 -14.32 6.89 8.42
CA GLN A 18 -12.90 7.03 8.79
C GLN A 18 -12.51 6.33 10.10
N LYS A 19 -13.17 5.22 10.44
CA LYS A 19 -12.91 4.48 11.68
C LYS A 19 -11.75 3.50 11.54
N LEU A 20 -11.49 3.00 10.33
CA LEU A 20 -10.50 1.95 10.08
C LEU A 20 -9.12 2.53 9.75
N PHE A 21 -9.06 3.49 8.83
CA PHE A 21 -7.81 4.05 8.34
C PHE A 21 -7.54 5.44 8.93
N GLY A 22 -8.58 6.22 9.22
CA GLY A 22 -8.43 7.62 9.62
C GLY A 22 -7.52 8.37 8.64
N ASN A 23 -6.47 9.02 9.16
CA ASN A 23 -5.48 9.72 8.34
C ASN A 23 -4.27 8.86 7.93
N ARG A 24 -4.27 7.55 8.18
CA ARG A 24 -3.15 6.62 7.88
C ARG A 24 -3.15 6.17 6.41
N VAL A 25 -3.17 7.15 5.49
CA VAL A 25 -3.17 6.91 4.04
C VAL A 25 -1.90 7.51 3.44
N ILE A 26 -1.09 6.65 2.82
CA ILE A 26 0.10 7.04 2.06
C ILE A 26 -0.12 6.67 0.60
N SER A 27 0.15 7.63 -0.28
CA SER A 27 0.05 7.45 -1.73
C SER A 27 1.40 7.69 -2.41
N ARG A 28 1.41 7.61 -3.75
CA ARG A 28 2.57 7.98 -4.56
C ARG A 28 3.06 9.41 -4.26
N ASP A 29 2.14 10.32 -3.95
CA ASP A 29 2.43 11.76 -3.81
C ASP A 29 3.22 12.05 -2.52
N GLU A 30 3.09 11.22 -1.49
CA GLU A 30 3.85 11.32 -0.23
C GLU A 30 5.00 10.31 -0.12
N ASN A 31 5.16 9.43 -1.12
CA ASN A 31 6.23 8.45 -1.15
C ASN A 31 7.44 9.04 -1.89
N GLY A 32 8.56 9.21 -1.18
CA GLY A 32 9.81 9.74 -1.76
C GLY A 32 10.46 8.82 -2.80
N SER A 33 9.88 7.65 -3.06
CA SER A 33 10.30 6.69 -4.07
C SER A 33 9.09 6.26 -4.89
N ILE A 34 9.18 6.42 -6.22
CA ILE A 34 8.10 6.06 -7.14
C ILE A 34 8.00 4.53 -7.30
N THR A 35 9.12 3.81 -7.12
CA THR A 35 9.24 2.40 -7.50
C THR A 35 9.27 1.44 -6.32
N SER A 36 9.54 1.91 -5.10
CA SER A 36 9.66 1.05 -3.92
C SER A 36 8.95 1.61 -2.70
N LYS A 37 8.43 0.70 -1.89
CA LYS A 37 7.81 0.94 -0.59
C LYS A 37 8.79 0.53 0.51
N SER A 38 8.69 1.20 1.66
CA SER A 38 9.55 0.92 2.81
C SER A 38 8.82 1.23 4.11
N LEU A 39 8.85 0.29 5.06
CA LEU A 39 8.25 0.48 6.37
C LEU A 39 8.95 1.58 7.17
N GLN A 40 10.24 1.84 6.90
CA GLN A 40 11.01 2.90 7.55
C GLN A 40 10.40 4.30 7.34
N ARG A 41 9.54 4.47 6.32
CA ARG A 41 8.79 5.73 6.12
C ARG A 41 7.74 5.98 7.23
N LEU A 42 7.19 4.90 7.79
CA LEU A 42 6.18 4.92 8.85
C LEU A 42 6.80 4.62 10.22
N PHE A 43 7.72 3.68 10.25
CA PHE A 43 8.35 3.12 11.44
C PHE A 43 9.88 3.19 11.28
N PRO A 44 10.49 4.38 11.46
CA PRO A 44 11.90 4.61 11.15
C PRO A 44 12.87 3.83 12.05
N VAL A 45 12.43 3.47 13.26
CA VAL A 45 13.29 2.85 14.29
C VAL A 45 13.11 1.33 14.36
N SER A 46 11.87 0.82 14.32
CA SER A 46 11.58 -0.60 14.48
C SER A 46 10.37 -1.02 13.66
N THR A 47 10.41 -2.23 13.10
CA THR A 47 9.33 -2.81 12.28
C THR A 47 8.75 -4.09 12.88
N ASN A 48 9.04 -4.38 14.15
CA ASN A 48 8.72 -5.66 14.78
C ASN A 48 7.22 -5.93 14.96
N MET A 49 6.38 -4.88 14.94
CA MET A 49 4.94 -4.97 15.19
C MET A 49 4.09 -4.63 13.96
N VAL A 50 4.69 -4.60 12.77
CA VAL A 50 3.97 -4.30 11.52
C VAL A 50 4.08 -5.47 10.54
N VAL A 51 2.94 -5.77 9.93
CA VAL A 51 2.78 -6.76 8.86
C VAL A 51 2.31 -6.03 7.61
N ILE A 52 2.76 -6.48 6.44
CA ILE A 52 2.37 -5.97 5.13
C ILE A 52 1.53 -7.04 4.44
N ILE A 53 0.42 -6.62 3.82
CA ILE A 53 -0.35 -7.44 2.89
C ILE A 53 -0.27 -6.73 1.54
N ASP A 54 0.35 -7.38 0.56
CA ASP A 54 0.58 -6.82 -0.79
C ASP A 54 0.74 -7.98 -1.78
N ASP A 55 0.24 -7.83 -3.01
CA ASP A 55 0.35 -8.86 -4.05
C ASP A 55 1.73 -8.86 -4.73
N ARG A 56 2.47 -7.75 -4.60
CA ARG A 56 3.79 -7.54 -5.20
C ARG A 56 4.89 -7.52 -4.17
N ALA A 57 5.78 -8.50 -4.24
CA ALA A 57 6.92 -8.55 -3.33
C ALA A 57 8.09 -7.67 -3.80
N ASP A 58 8.25 -7.48 -5.10
CA ASP A 58 9.30 -6.66 -5.74
C ASP A 58 9.29 -5.21 -5.25
N VAL A 59 8.13 -4.65 -4.93
CA VAL A 59 8.01 -3.28 -4.40
C VAL A 59 8.42 -3.14 -2.93
N TRP A 60 8.70 -4.24 -2.21
CA TRP A 60 9.15 -4.24 -0.80
C TRP A 60 10.55 -4.89 -0.63
N PRO A 61 11.62 -4.32 -1.23
CA PRO A 61 12.94 -4.96 -1.22
C PRO A 61 13.57 -5.05 0.18
N ARG A 62 13.24 -4.12 1.09
CA ARG A 62 13.81 -4.02 2.44
C ARG A 62 12.96 -4.63 3.55
N ASN A 63 11.73 -5.03 3.24
CA ASN A 63 10.74 -5.46 4.26
C ASN A 63 10.08 -6.81 3.90
N ARG A 64 10.78 -7.67 3.14
CA ARG A 64 10.31 -9.02 2.79
C ARG A 64 9.90 -9.87 4.01
N PRO A 65 10.61 -9.85 5.15
CA PRO A 65 10.20 -10.64 6.32
C PRO A 65 8.85 -10.21 6.93
N ASN A 66 8.42 -8.95 6.71
CA ASN A 66 7.13 -8.45 7.19
C ASN A 66 6.00 -8.69 6.18
N LEU A 67 6.29 -9.18 4.98
CA LEU A 67 5.34 -9.29 3.88
C LEU A 67 4.65 -10.65 3.86
N ILE A 68 3.32 -10.62 3.99
CA ILE A 68 2.44 -11.70 3.58
C ILE A 68 2.01 -11.41 2.14
N LYS A 69 2.65 -12.10 1.18
CA LYS A 69 2.31 -11.96 -0.22
C LYS A 69 0.96 -12.63 -0.49
N VAL A 70 -0.01 -11.86 -0.98
CA VAL A 70 -1.33 -12.38 -1.36
C VAL A 70 -1.41 -12.67 -2.86
N VAL A 71 -2.42 -13.44 -3.26
CA VAL A 71 -2.73 -13.67 -4.67
C VAL A 71 -3.29 -12.37 -5.26
N PRO A 72 -2.80 -11.89 -6.42
CA PRO A 72 -3.36 -10.72 -7.09
C PRO A 72 -4.86 -10.88 -7.33
N TYR A 73 -5.62 -9.81 -7.09
CA TYR A 73 -7.07 -9.81 -7.30
C TYR A 73 -7.40 -9.51 -8.77
N ASP A 74 -7.71 -10.55 -9.54
CA ASP A 74 -8.04 -10.47 -10.97
C ASP A 74 -9.54 -10.67 -11.23
N PHE A 75 -10.32 -9.63 -10.97
CA PHE A 75 -11.75 -9.62 -11.28
C PHE A 75 -12.03 -9.14 -12.71
N PHE A 76 -11.35 -8.08 -13.13
CA PHE A 76 -11.44 -7.53 -14.49
C PHE A 76 -10.40 -8.19 -15.39
N LYS A 77 -10.74 -9.36 -15.93
CA LYS A 77 -9.83 -10.19 -16.71
C LYS A 77 -9.08 -9.40 -17.79
N GLY A 78 -7.77 -9.59 -17.83
CA GLY A 78 -6.88 -8.93 -18.80
C GLY A 78 -6.50 -7.49 -18.42
N ILE A 79 -7.03 -6.96 -17.31
CA ILE A 79 -6.62 -5.68 -16.75
C ILE A 79 -5.63 -5.93 -15.61
N GLY A 80 -4.38 -5.51 -15.81
CA GLY A 80 -3.35 -5.55 -14.75
C GLY A 80 -3.46 -4.40 -13.75
N ASP A 81 -2.38 -4.14 -13.01
CA ASP A 81 -2.30 -2.99 -12.11
C ASP A 81 -2.20 -1.67 -12.92
N ILE A 82 -3.34 -0.98 -13.05
CA ILE A 82 -3.44 0.34 -13.71
C ILE A 82 -2.60 1.43 -13.04
N ASN A 83 -2.17 1.20 -11.80
CA ASN A 83 -1.39 2.13 -11.01
C ASN A 83 0.07 1.70 -10.87
N SER A 84 0.57 0.74 -11.66
CA SER A 84 1.95 0.27 -11.53
C SER A 84 3.00 1.37 -11.71
#